data_AF-A0A2M8W0N7-F1
#
_entry.id   AF-A0A2M8W0N7-F1
#
_cell.length_a   1.000
_cell.length_b   1.000
_cell.length_c   1.000
_cell.angle_alpha   90.00
_cell.angle_beta   90.00
_cell.angle_gamma   90.00
#
_symmetry.space_group_name_H-M   'P 1'
#
loop_
_entity.id
_entity.type
_entity.pdbx_description
1 polymer ?
#
loop_
_entity_poly.entity_id
_entity_poly.type
_entity_poly.pdbx_seq_one_letter_code
_entity_poly.pdbx_strand_id
1 'polypeptide(L)' 'MATEIKNIWYNPANSAFEGRIDITNKGKSFRYPCAVQGPMDMSPAEVRARMEAQAKRMSDSDPAVFSYL' A
#
# COMPACT_ATOMS: atom_id res chain seq x y z
N MET A 1 14.15 -4.77 4.99
CA MET A 1 12.94 -4.68 4.15
C MET A 1 13.10 -3.47 3.27
N ALA A 2 12.91 -3.63 1.96
CA ALA A 2 12.86 -2.51 1.02
C ALA A 2 11.41 -2.33 0.57
N THR A 3 10.92 -1.10 0.56
CA THR A 3 9.57 -0.72 0.09
C THR A 3 9.72 0.12 -1.18
N GLU A 4 9.16 -0.36 -2.29
CA GLU A 4 9.12 0.40 -3.55
C GLU A 4 7.67 0.70 -3.92
N ILE A 5 7.38 1.99 -4.13
CA ILE A 5 6.07 2.42 -4.60
C ILE A 5 6.14 2.55 -6.13
N LYS A 6 5.45 1.69 -6.86
CA LYS A 6 5.56 1.64 -8.33
C LYS A 6 4.58 2.54 -9.06
N ASN A 7 3.33 2.56 -8.62
CA ASN A 7 2.28 3.29 -9.32
C ASN A 7 1.28 3.82 -8.29
N ILE A 8 1.04 5.13 -8.31
CA ILE A 8 0.03 5.81 -7.50
C ILE A 8 -0.83 6.62 -8.46
N TRP A 9 -2.13 6.48 -8.39
CA TRP A 9 -3.08 7.30 -9.13
C TRP A 9 -4.21 7.74 -8.22
N TYR A 10 -4.80 8.89 -8.53
CA TYR A 10 -5.97 9.37 -7.82
C TYR A 10 -7.24 8.86 -8.52
N ASN A 11 -8.14 8.27 -7.74
CA ASN A 11 -9.46 7.85 -8.20
C ASN A 11 -10.51 8.83 -7.65
N PRO A 12 -11.01 9.76 -8.48
CA PRO A 12 -12.00 10.75 -8.05
C PRO A 12 -13.37 10.13 -7.74
N ALA A 13 -13.71 8.97 -8.32
CA ALA A 13 -14.98 8.30 -8.04
C ALA A 13 -15.05 7.78 -6.59
N ASN A 14 -13.91 7.37 -6.04
CA ASN A 14 -13.78 6.88 -4.66
C ASN A 14 -13.15 7.92 -3.72
N SER A 15 -12.79 9.11 -4.22
CA SER A 15 -12.01 10.11 -3.49
C SER A 15 -10.82 9.48 -2.74
N ALA A 16 -10.04 8.67 -3.46
CA ALA A 16 -8.97 7.88 -2.88
C ALA A 16 -7.77 7.79 -3.82
N PHE A 17 -6.58 7.80 -3.23
CA PHE A 17 -5.35 7.44 -3.91
C PHE A 17 -5.17 5.94 -3.90
N GLU A 18 -5.14 5.33 -5.06
CA GLU A 18 -4.88 3.92 -5.23
C GLU A 18 -3.45 3.73 -5.72
N GLY A 19 -2.80 2.69 -5.23
CA GLY A 19 -1.44 2.41 -5.62
C GLY A 19 -1.00 0.99 -5.32
N ARG A 20 0.20 0.67 -5.77
CA ARG A 20 0.83 -0.64 -5.54
C ARG A 20 2.19 -0.45 -4.92
N ILE A 21 2.42 -1.17 -3.83
CA ILE A 21 3.71 -1.23 -3.15
C ILE A 21 4.27 -2.64 -3.28
N ASP A 22 5.49 -2.72 -3.77
CA ASP A 22 6.28 -3.94 -3.75
C ASP A 22 7.19 -3.90 -2.51
N ILE A 23 7.08 -4.92 -1.65
CA ILE A 23 7.90 -5.09 -0.45
C ILE A 23 8.80 -6.30 -0.64
N THR A 24 10.11 -6.10 -0.52
CA THR A 24 11.07 -7.21 -0.51
C THR A 24 11.35 -7.66 0.91
N ASN A 25 10.94 -8.88 1.24
CA ASN A 25 11.16 -9.53 2.53
C ASN A 25 11.75 -10.94 2.34
N LYS A 26 12.87 -11.24 3.02
CA LYS A 26 13.58 -12.54 2.95
C LYS A 26 13.83 -13.06 1.52
N GLY A 27 14.17 -12.16 0.59
CA GLY A 27 14.44 -12.51 -0.82
C GLY A 27 13.19 -12.76 -1.68
N LYS A 28 11.99 -12.58 -1.14
CA LYS A 28 10.72 -12.61 -1.88
C LYS A 28 10.16 -11.19 -2.00
N SER A 29 9.66 -10.86 -3.17
CA SER A 29 8.96 -9.60 -3.42
C SER A 29 7.46 -9.84 -3.35
N PHE A 30 6.78 -9.18 -2.41
CA PHE A 30 5.34 -9.24 -2.22
C PHE A 30 4.73 -7.94 -2.71
N ARG A 31 3.63 -8.02 -3.44
CA ARG A 31 2.92 -6.85 -3.94
C ARG A 31 1.63 -6.64 -3.17
N TYR A 32 1.50 -5.47 -2.57
CA TYR A 32 0.34 -5.07 -1.80
C TYR A 32 -0.41 -3.94 -2.55
N PRO A 33 -1.68 -4.15 -2.92
CA PRO A 33 -2.54 -3.05 -3.34
C PRO A 33 -2.84 -2.18 -2.13
N CYS A 34 -2.60 -0.87 -2.24
CA CYS A 34 -2.89 0.09 -1.19
C CYS A 34 -3.88 1.15 -1.69
N ALA A 35 -4.83 1.51 -0.83
CA ALA A 35 -5.78 2.57 -1.09
C ALA A 35 -5.83 3.51 0.11
N VAL A 36 -5.57 4.79 -0.13
CA VAL A 36 -5.56 5.86 0.85
C VAL A 36 -6.69 6.82 0.50
N GLN A 37 -7.75 6.80 1.30
CA GLN A 37 -8.85 7.75 1.16
C GLN A 37 -8.37 9.16 1.52
N GLY A 38 -8.72 10.13 0.67
CA GLY A 38 -8.31 11.51 0.86
C GLY A 38 -8.73 12.44 -0.29
N PRO A 39 -8.81 13.76 -0.02
CA PRO A 39 -9.04 14.75 -1.06
C PRO A 39 -7.86 14.76 -2.06
N MET A 40 -8.12 15.12 -3.31
CA MET A 40 -7.08 15.20 -4.36
C MET A 40 -5.94 16.17 -4.02
N ASP A 41 -6.21 17.14 -3.15
CA ASP A 41 -5.25 18.15 -2.67
C ASP A 41 -4.31 17.59 -1.57
N MET A 42 -4.52 16.34 -1.14
CA MET A 42 -3.66 15.70 -0.15
C MET A 42 -2.23 15.64 -0.66
N SER A 43 -1.28 16.01 0.22
CA SER A 43 0.13 16.03 -0.12
C SER A 43 0.61 14.63 -0.57
N PRO A 44 1.32 14.53 -1.71
CA PRO A 44 1.79 13.24 -2.21
C PRO A 44 2.75 12.55 -1.23
N ALA A 45 3.49 13.31 -0.42
CA ALA A 45 4.31 12.77 0.66
C ALA A 45 3.48 12.06 1.74
N GLU A 46 2.32 12.62 2.11
CA GLU A 46 1.42 12.02 3.09
C GLU A 46 0.73 10.77 2.53
N VAL A 47 0.30 10.80 1.26
CA VAL A 47 -0.25 9.62 0.57
C VAL A 47 0.77 8.48 0.58
N ARG A 48 2.04 8.77 0.24
CA ARG A 48 3.12 7.78 0.23
C ARG A 48 3.36 7.21 1.62
N ALA A 49 3.48 8.06 2.64
CA ALA A 49 3.67 7.62 4.02
C ALA A 49 2.53 6.70 4.52
N ARG A 50 1.28 7.02 4.18
CA ARG A 50 0.12 6.20 4.52
C ARG A 50 0.11 4.87 3.75
N MET A 51 0.42 4.87 2.46
CA MET A 51 0.53 3.64 1.68
C MET A 51 1.65 2.74 2.23
N GLU A 52 2.82 3.31 2.52
CA GLU A 52 3.95 2.56 3.09
C GLU A 52 3.60 1.97 4.45
N ALA A 53 2.93 2.72 5.33
CA ALA A 53 2.44 2.21 6.60
C ALA A 53 1.42 1.07 6.42
N GLN A 54 0.52 1.18 5.44
CA GLN A 54 -0.47 0.14 5.14
C GLN A 54 0.20 -1.13 4.60
N ALA A 55 1.07 -1.00 3.60
CA ALA A 55 1.81 -2.13 3.03
C ALA A 55 2.71 -2.80 4.07
N LYS A 56 3.36 -2.00 4.94
CA LYS A 56 4.17 -2.53 6.04
C LYS A 56 3.32 -3.31 7.03
N ARG A 57 2.13 -2.81 7.43
CA ARG A 57 1.19 -3.57 8.28
C ARG A 57 0.74 -4.87 7.62
N MET A 58 0.47 -4.86 6.31
CA MET A 58 0.09 -6.06 5.57
C MET A 58 1.24 -7.06 5.41
N SER A 59 2.49 -6.60 5.34
CA SER A 59 3.66 -7.48 5.31
C SER A 59 4.06 -7.99 6.70
N ASP A 60 3.78 -7.24 7.75
CA ASP A 60 4.02 -7.60 9.14
C ASP A 60 2.95 -8.55 9.68
N SER A 61 1.70 -8.36 9.24
CA SER A 61 0.61 -9.33 9.42
C SER A 61 0.89 -10.54 8.52
N ASP A 62 1.59 -11.53 9.08
CA ASP A 62 1.86 -12.81 8.43
C ASP A 62 0.56 -13.38 7.80
N PRO A 63 0.59 -13.89 6.56
CA PRO A 63 -0.59 -14.42 5.86
C PRO A 63 -1.23 -15.65 6.52
N ALA A 64 -0.77 -16.11 7.68
CA ALA A 64 -1.40 -17.17 8.46
C ALA A 64 -2.90 -16.93 8.81
N VAL A 65 -3.45 -15.72 8.61
CA VAL A 65 -4.83 -15.39 9.02
C VAL A 65 -5.87 -15.40 7.89
N PHE A 66 -5.49 -15.42 6.60
CA PHE A 66 -6.49 -15.42 5.51
C PHE A 66 -6.66 -16.76 4.77
N SER A 67 -6.24 -17.85 5.39
CA SER A 67 -6.55 -19.20 4.92
C SER A 67 -7.46 -19.90 5.93
N TYR A 68 -8.70 -19.43 6.11
CA TYR A 68 -9.77 -20.31 6.60
C TYR A 68 -11.15 -19.78 6.16
N LEU A 69 -11.92 -20.74 5.61
CA LEU A 69 -13.34 -20.74 5.18
C LEU A 69 -13.61 -20.39 3.72
#